data_AF-A0A6P5AE55-F1
#
_entry.id   AF-A0A6P5AE55-F1
#
_cell.length_a   1.000
_cell.length_b   1.000
_cell.length_c   1.000
_cell.angle_alpha   90.00
_cell.angle_beta   90.00
_cell.angle_gamma   90.00
#
_symmetry.space_group_name_H-M   'P 1'
#
loop_
_entity.id
_entity.type
_entity.pdbx_description
1 polymer ?
#
loop_
_entity_poly.entity_id
_entity_poly.type
_entity_poly.pdbx_seq_one_letter_code
_entity_poly.pdbx_strand_id
1 'polypeptide(L)'
;MTCRADCCVFPLLGGIVFVFCALVGCCTAVPTPWPSTGYGCVYDGKVYSPGETIYEQPGCMGHGAYCTDGGDIIQWDNFGFKCCEHDGDYYEGGETVTIGGVTCYCEGSDNEDPAPMICPETTTVPVITPTSPTGSINEEEEDEMQAWYDDFMELMSKMLTAVQKLKKCSTLPTF
;
A
#
# COMPACT_ATOMS: atom_id res chain seq x y z
N MET A 1 -1.65 -35.65 -14.52
CA MET A 1 -0.48 -36.33 -13.93
C MET A 1 -0.61 -36.25 -12.42
N THR A 2 -0.85 -37.38 -11.78
CA THR A 2 -0.90 -37.50 -10.31
C THR A 2 0.50 -37.78 -9.80
N CYS A 3 1.14 -36.81 -9.15
CA CYS A 3 2.37 -37.06 -8.40
C CYS A 3 1.99 -37.70 -7.06
N ARG A 4 2.47 -38.93 -6.85
CA ARG A 4 2.39 -39.64 -5.57
C ARG A 4 3.55 -39.15 -4.69
N ALA A 5 3.23 -38.81 -3.45
CA ALA A 5 4.15 -38.37 -2.42
C ALA A 5 5.08 -39.50 -1.98
N ASP A 6 6.38 -39.23 -1.86
CA ASP A 6 7.29 -40.12 -1.13
C ASP A 6 8.22 -39.34 -0.20
N CYS A 7 8.20 -39.83 1.03
CA CYS A 7 8.51 -39.20 2.29
C CYS A 7 9.99 -39.44 2.77
N CYS A 8 10.75 -38.50 3.38
CA CYS A 8 11.85 -38.80 4.30
C CYS A 8 11.27 -39.18 5.67
N VAL A 9 12.08 -39.63 6.61
CA VAL A 9 11.70 -39.73 8.02
C VAL A 9 12.95 -39.27 8.76
N PHE A 10 12.85 -38.24 9.60
CA PHE A 10 13.92 -37.90 10.56
C PHE A 10 13.50 -38.40 11.94
N PRO A 11 14.39 -39.06 12.70
CA PRO A 11 14.08 -39.50 14.05
C PRO A 11 14.38 -38.36 15.03
N LEU A 12 13.36 -37.94 15.78
CA LEU A 12 13.56 -37.17 17.01
C LEU A 12 13.21 -38.04 18.22
N LEU A 13 14.08 -37.97 19.22
CA LEU A 13 14.02 -38.69 20.49
C LEU A 13 12.69 -38.42 21.19
N GLY A 14 11.80 -39.42 21.21
CA GLY A 14 10.52 -39.32 21.90
C GLY A 14 9.31 -39.82 21.11
N GLY A 15 9.42 -40.95 20.42
CA GLY A 15 8.27 -41.82 20.14
C GLY A 15 7.12 -41.28 19.27
N ILE A 16 7.29 -40.17 18.54
CA ILE A 16 6.31 -39.70 17.55
C ILE A 16 6.97 -39.70 16.17
N VAL A 17 6.48 -40.58 15.29
CA VAL A 17 6.96 -40.76 13.91
C VAL A 17 6.43 -39.62 13.04
N PHE A 18 7.26 -38.63 12.74
CA PHE A 18 6.98 -37.67 11.67
C PHE A 18 7.56 -38.18 10.36
N VAL A 19 6.66 -38.43 9.42
CA VAL A 19 6.94 -38.72 8.02
C VAL A 19 7.44 -37.42 7.36
N PHE A 20 8.76 -37.27 7.32
CA PHE A 20 9.50 -36.26 6.55
C PHE A 20 9.30 -36.48 5.02
N CYS A 21 9.79 -35.67 4.08
CA CYS A 21 9.59 -35.87 2.61
C CYS A 21 10.79 -35.49 1.76
N ALA A 22 11.71 -36.43 1.53
CA ALA A 22 12.94 -36.31 0.76
C ALA A 22 13.55 -37.74 0.71
N LEU A 23 14.11 -38.24 -0.37
CA LEU A 23 14.75 -37.60 -1.49
C LEU A 23 14.56 -38.52 -2.70
N VAL A 24 14.95 -37.99 -3.84
CA VAL A 24 15.36 -38.70 -5.05
C VAL A 24 14.24 -38.95 -6.06
N GLY A 25 13.86 -37.86 -6.69
CA GLY A 25 13.13 -37.84 -7.94
C GLY A 25 13.22 -36.47 -8.58
N CYS A 26 14.45 -36.04 -8.90
CA CYS A 26 14.75 -34.87 -9.72
C CYS A 26 13.98 -34.95 -11.04
N CYS A 27 12.74 -34.48 -11.06
CA CYS A 27 12.19 -33.86 -12.24
C CYS A 27 12.92 -32.52 -12.39
N THR A 28 14.15 -32.54 -12.92
CA THR A 28 14.67 -31.39 -13.65
C THR A 28 13.84 -31.29 -14.92
N ALA A 29 12.58 -30.87 -14.77
CA ALA A 29 11.86 -30.27 -15.86
C ALA A 29 12.71 -29.05 -16.21
N VAL A 30 13.49 -29.18 -17.29
CA VAL A 30 14.04 -28.02 -17.98
C VAL A 30 12.85 -27.09 -18.12
N PRO A 31 12.84 -25.90 -17.48
CA PRO A 31 11.72 -24.98 -17.63
C PRO A 31 11.63 -24.77 -19.13
N THR A 32 10.57 -25.33 -19.72
CA THR A 32 10.33 -25.17 -21.15
C THR A 32 10.24 -23.66 -21.32
N PRO A 33 11.10 -23.02 -22.14
CA PRO A 33 11.02 -21.58 -22.34
C PRO A 33 9.58 -21.31 -22.72
N TRP A 34 8.84 -20.65 -21.82
CA TRP A 34 7.44 -20.38 -22.01
C TRP A 34 7.33 -19.67 -23.35
N PRO A 35 6.37 -20.05 -24.21
CA PRO A 35 6.27 -19.46 -25.54
C PRO A 35 6.28 -17.93 -25.36
N SER A 36 7.29 -17.22 -25.86
CA SER A 36 7.46 -15.79 -25.53
C SER A 36 6.60 -14.91 -26.45
N THR A 37 5.34 -15.26 -26.59
CA THR A 37 4.41 -14.59 -27.52
C THR A 37 3.07 -14.37 -26.83
N GLY A 38 2.90 -13.17 -26.26
CA GLY A 38 1.59 -12.60 -25.94
C GLY A 38 0.92 -13.11 -24.66
N TYR A 39 1.69 -13.51 -23.65
CA TYR A 39 1.09 -13.84 -22.37
C TYR A 39 0.80 -12.55 -21.62
N GLY A 40 -0.49 -12.28 -21.51
CA GLY A 40 -1.01 -11.30 -20.60
C GLY A 40 -0.50 -11.46 -19.15
N CYS A 41 -0.84 -10.51 -18.31
CA CYS A 41 -0.35 -10.45 -16.93
C CYS A 41 -1.21 -11.32 -16.02
N VAL A 42 -0.58 -11.97 -15.03
CA VAL A 42 -1.32 -12.72 -14.01
C VAL A 42 -1.43 -11.89 -12.74
N TYR A 43 -2.65 -11.51 -12.36
CA TYR A 43 -2.94 -10.77 -11.12
C TYR A 43 -4.09 -11.44 -10.38
N ASP A 44 -3.89 -11.73 -9.09
CA ASP A 44 -4.85 -12.46 -8.24
C ASP A 44 -5.41 -13.75 -8.88
N GLY A 45 -4.53 -14.52 -9.54
CA GLY A 45 -4.88 -15.77 -10.22
C GLY A 45 -5.70 -15.61 -11.51
N LYS A 46 -5.99 -14.39 -11.96
CA LYS A 46 -6.62 -14.08 -13.25
C LYS A 46 -5.57 -13.65 -14.27
N VAL A 47 -5.83 -13.93 -15.56
CA VAL A 47 -4.97 -13.54 -16.67
C VAL A 47 -5.62 -12.35 -17.40
N TYR A 48 -4.86 -11.26 -17.56
CA TYR A 48 -5.27 -10.00 -18.18
C TYR A 48 -4.52 -9.80 -19.48
N SER A 49 -5.20 -9.41 -20.56
CA SER A 49 -4.58 -9.21 -21.87
C SER A 49 -3.61 -8.03 -21.87
N PRO A 50 -2.60 -8.00 -22.77
CA PRO A 50 -1.81 -6.80 -23.04
C PRO A 50 -2.67 -5.54 -23.23
N GLY A 51 -2.35 -4.48 -22.49
CA GLY A 51 -3.08 -3.21 -22.47
C GLY A 51 -4.35 -3.18 -21.60
N GLU A 52 -4.72 -4.30 -20.98
CA GLU A 52 -5.94 -4.38 -20.15
C GLU A 52 -5.73 -3.75 -18.76
N THR A 53 -6.65 -2.88 -18.35
CA THR A 53 -6.72 -2.35 -16.99
C THR A 53 -7.16 -3.45 -16.03
N ILE A 54 -6.35 -3.71 -15.02
CA ILE A 54 -6.57 -4.76 -14.01
C ILE A 54 -7.62 -4.28 -13.00
N TYR A 55 -7.41 -3.07 -12.47
CA TYR A 55 -8.35 -2.33 -11.65
C TYR A 55 -8.04 -0.84 -11.74
N GLU A 56 -9.05 -0.02 -11.48
CA GLU A 56 -8.95 1.43 -11.50
C GLU A 56 -9.91 1.99 -10.45
N GLN A 57 -9.36 2.75 -9.52
CA GLN A 57 -10.11 3.60 -8.61
C GLN A 57 -9.93 5.04 -9.10
N PRO A 58 -10.99 5.69 -9.61
CA PRO A 58 -10.91 7.10 -9.95
C PRO A 58 -10.92 7.96 -8.68
N GLY A 59 -10.62 9.25 -8.87
CA GLY A 59 -10.72 10.27 -7.81
C GLY A 59 -9.38 10.74 -7.29
N CYS A 60 -9.42 11.52 -6.21
CA CYS A 60 -8.27 12.21 -5.64
C CYS A 60 -7.18 11.29 -5.04
N MET A 61 -7.62 10.14 -4.54
CA MET A 61 -6.75 9.05 -4.07
C MET A 61 -6.86 7.88 -5.06
N GLY A 62 -6.92 8.24 -6.34
CA GLY A 62 -7.15 7.31 -7.42
C GLY A 62 -5.90 6.50 -7.68
N HIS A 63 -6.05 5.19 -7.79
CA HIS A 63 -4.95 4.28 -8.04
C HIS A 63 -5.42 3.14 -8.93
N GLY A 64 -4.48 2.50 -9.60
CA GLY A 64 -4.82 1.44 -10.52
C GLY A 64 -3.64 0.58 -10.90
N ALA A 65 -3.92 -0.42 -11.71
CA ALA A 65 -2.91 -1.21 -12.36
C ALA A 65 -3.38 -1.61 -13.76
N TYR A 66 -2.44 -1.71 -14.70
CA TYR A 66 -2.72 -2.25 -16.03
C TYR A 66 -1.61 -3.21 -16.47
N CYS A 67 -1.98 -4.11 -17.39
CA CYS A 67 -1.05 -5.04 -18.00
C CYS A 67 -0.38 -4.40 -19.21
N THR A 68 0.95 -4.44 -19.27
CA THR A 68 1.70 -3.94 -20.43
C THR A 68 1.82 -4.97 -21.54
N ASP A 69 2.24 -4.53 -22.73
CA ASP A 69 2.54 -5.42 -23.85
C ASP A 69 3.69 -6.41 -23.57
N GLY A 70 4.54 -6.11 -22.58
CA GLY A 70 5.62 -6.98 -22.11
C GLY A 70 5.16 -8.09 -21.16
N GLY A 71 3.89 -8.08 -20.73
CA GLY A 71 3.40 -8.97 -19.68
C GLY A 71 3.76 -8.50 -18.27
N ASP A 72 4.26 -7.27 -18.12
CA ASP A 72 4.52 -6.64 -16.83
C ASP A 72 3.28 -5.90 -16.31
N ILE A 73 3.08 -5.94 -15.00
CA ILE A 73 2.03 -5.16 -14.31
C ILE A 73 2.61 -3.82 -13.90
N ILE A 74 2.02 -2.74 -14.42
CA ILE A 74 2.36 -1.37 -13.99
C ILE A 74 1.25 -0.88 -13.07
N GLN A 75 1.63 -0.57 -11.84
CA GLN A 75 0.79 0.15 -10.89
C GLN A 75 1.00 1.64 -11.09
N TRP A 76 -0.09 2.39 -11.04
CA TRP A 76 -0.08 3.84 -11.10
C TRP A 76 -0.91 4.40 -9.96
N ASP A 77 -0.54 5.61 -9.56
CA ASP A 77 -1.19 6.36 -8.51
C ASP A 77 -1.37 7.80 -8.97
N ASN A 78 -2.54 8.37 -8.69
CA ASN A 78 -2.93 9.74 -9.04
C ASN A 78 -3.10 10.58 -7.77
N PHE A 79 -2.21 10.42 -6.79
CA PHE A 79 -2.18 11.29 -5.63
C PHE A 79 -2.08 12.76 -6.05
N GLY A 80 -2.92 13.61 -5.46
CA GLY A 80 -2.90 15.07 -5.62
C GLY A 80 -3.48 15.61 -6.93
N PHE A 81 -3.43 14.85 -8.02
CA PHE A 81 -3.97 15.30 -9.31
C PHE A 81 -5.48 15.52 -9.23
N LYS A 82 -5.91 16.73 -9.59
CA LYS A 82 -7.32 17.16 -9.51
C LYS A 82 -7.90 17.10 -8.10
N CYS A 83 -7.05 17.14 -7.08
CA CYS A 83 -7.46 17.20 -5.68
C CYS A 83 -7.37 18.59 -5.08
N CYS A 84 -8.14 18.80 -4.02
CA CYS A 84 -7.81 19.80 -3.02
C CYS A 84 -7.74 19.19 -1.62
N GLU A 85 -6.93 19.78 -0.75
CA GLU A 85 -6.83 19.44 0.67
C GLU A 85 -7.37 20.60 1.53
N HIS A 86 -8.13 20.25 2.57
CA HIS A 86 -8.53 21.17 3.64
C HIS A 86 -8.61 20.41 4.96
N ASP A 87 -7.85 20.87 5.97
CA ASP A 87 -7.78 20.27 7.31
C ASP A 87 -7.48 18.75 7.31
N GLY A 88 -6.68 18.28 6.33
CA GLY A 88 -6.32 16.87 6.16
C GLY A 88 -7.35 16.02 5.39
N ASP A 89 -8.50 16.60 5.03
CA ASP A 89 -9.49 15.97 4.16
C ASP A 89 -9.25 16.33 2.69
N TYR A 90 -9.58 15.39 1.80
CA TYR A 90 -9.37 15.51 0.36
C TYR A 90 -10.69 15.61 -0.41
N TYR A 91 -10.72 16.54 -1.36
CA TYR A 91 -11.90 16.89 -2.16
C TYR A 91 -11.59 16.77 -3.65
N GLU A 92 -12.57 16.34 -4.45
CA GLU A 92 -12.40 16.22 -5.89
C GLU A 92 -12.52 17.57 -6.61
N GLY A 93 -11.79 17.75 -7.71
CA GLY A 93 -11.85 18.93 -8.56
C GLY A 93 -13.27 19.16 -9.08
N GLY A 94 -13.82 20.35 -8.79
CA GLY A 94 -15.20 20.75 -9.08
C GLY A 94 -16.15 20.58 -7.90
N GLU A 95 -15.72 19.95 -6.81
CA GLU A 95 -16.53 19.82 -5.60
C GLU A 95 -16.65 21.17 -4.86
N THR A 96 -17.80 21.38 -4.22
CA THR A 96 -18.06 22.54 -3.36
C THR A 96 -18.50 22.07 -1.99
N VAL A 97 -17.90 22.61 -0.94
CA VAL A 97 -18.21 22.28 0.46
C VAL A 97 -18.45 23.56 1.27
N THR A 98 -19.32 23.49 2.27
CA THR A 98 -19.61 24.62 3.15
C THR A 98 -18.85 24.49 4.47
N ILE A 99 -17.86 25.35 4.69
CA ILE A 99 -17.03 25.40 5.91
C ILE A 99 -17.29 26.71 6.62
N GLY A 100 -17.70 26.65 7.90
CA GLY A 100 -17.98 27.86 8.68
C GLY A 100 -19.07 28.77 8.10
N GLY A 101 -19.97 28.23 7.26
CA GLY A 101 -21.00 29.01 6.56
C GLY A 101 -20.53 29.66 5.24
N VAL A 102 -19.30 29.39 4.81
CA VAL A 102 -18.75 29.82 3.51
C VAL A 102 -18.74 28.65 2.56
N THR A 103 -19.24 28.84 1.33
CA THR A 103 -19.07 27.84 0.27
C THR A 103 -17.69 27.98 -0.33
N CYS A 104 -16.83 27.00 -0.07
CA CYS A 104 -15.55 26.82 -0.71
C CYS A 104 -15.69 25.90 -1.93
N TYR A 105 -14.76 26.01 -2.87
CA TYR A 105 -14.73 25.15 -4.05
C TYR A 105 -13.32 24.65 -4.32
N CYS A 106 -13.23 23.45 -4.89
CA CYS A 106 -11.98 22.84 -5.29
C CYS A 106 -11.77 22.99 -6.81
N GLU A 107 -10.69 23.63 -7.23
CA GLU A 107 -10.29 23.64 -8.65
C GLU A 107 -9.51 22.38 -9.05
N GLY A 108 -8.86 21.75 -8.08
CA GLY A 108 -7.99 20.59 -8.25
C GLY A 108 -6.57 20.97 -8.68
N SER A 109 -5.57 20.22 -8.23
CA SER A 109 -4.18 20.42 -8.65
C SER A 109 -3.89 19.92 -10.07
N ASP A 110 -2.82 20.43 -10.67
CA ASP A 110 -2.24 19.97 -11.93
C ASP A 110 -0.95 19.16 -11.75
N ASN A 111 -0.60 18.86 -10.49
CA ASN A 111 0.58 18.11 -10.10
C ASN A 111 0.25 17.07 -9.00
N GLU A 112 1.28 16.40 -8.50
CA GLU A 112 1.17 15.32 -7.50
C GLU A 112 0.86 15.81 -6.08
N ASP A 113 0.91 17.12 -5.83
CA ASP A 113 0.53 17.72 -4.57
C ASP A 113 -0.92 18.24 -4.64
N PRO A 114 -1.78 17.95 -3.65
CA PRO A 114 -3.15 18.48 -3.60
C PRO A 114 -3.14 20.02 -3.51
N ALA A 115 -4.07 20.68 -4.21
CA ALA A 115 -4.20 22.13 -4.14
C ALA A 115 -4.90 22.56 -2.83
N PRO A 116 -4.63 23.75 -2.27
CA PRO A 116 -5.48 24.26 -1.19
C PRO A 116 -6.89 24.56 -1.72
N MET A 117 -7.91 24.32 -0.89
CA MET A 117 -9.27 24.73 -1.21
C MET A 117 -9.43 26.26 -1.30
N ILE A 118 -10.28 26.71 -2.22
CA ILE A 118 -10.55 28.13 -2.43
C ILE A 118 -11.84 28.50 -1.69
N CYS A 119 -11.67 29.16 -0.55
CA CYS A 119 -12.76 29.74 0.22
C CYS A 119 -12.78 31.25 -0.03
N PRO A 120 -13.82 31.83 -0.65
CA PRO A 120 -13.93 33.28 -0.72
C PRO A 120 -13.97 33.81 0.71
N GLU A 121 -13.04 34.71 1.04
CA GLU A 121 -13.09 35.39 2.33
C GLU A 121 -14.50 35.94 2.50
N THR A 122 -15.16 35.58 3.60
CA THR A 122 -16.39 36.28 3.93
C THR A 122 -15.97 37.71 4.12
N THR A 123 -16.42 38.60 3.23
CA THR A 123 -16.31 40.04 3.45
C THR A 123 -17.07 40.32 4.72
N THR A 124 -16.39 40.20 5.86
CA THR A 124 -16.87 40.61 7.16
C THR A 124 -17.16 42.08 6.98
N VAL A 125 -18.45 42.42 6.87
CA VAL A 125 -18.93 43.74 7.28
C VAL A 125 -18.22 44.02 8.60
N PRO A 126 -17.53 45.17 8.78
CA PRO A 126 -16.65 45.40 9.91
C PRO A 126 -17.43 45.22 11.22
N VAL A 127 -17.37 44.01 11.78
CA VAL A 127 -17.87 43.69 13.11
C VAL A 127 -16.77 44.13 14.04
N ILE A 128 -17.05 45.23 14.73
CA ILE A 128 -16.28 45.79 15.83
C ILE A 128 -16.12 44.67 16.86
N THR A 129 -15.02 43.91 16.79
CA THR A 129 -14.82 42.76 17.66
C THR A 129 -13.97 43.19 18.86
N PRO A 130 -14.50 43.12 20.08
CA PRO A 130 -13.74 43.35 21.29
C PRO A 130 -12.64 42.29 21.46
N THR A 131 -11.49 42.77 21.92
CA THR A 131 -10.27 42.02 22.21
C THR A 131 -10.55 40.72 22.97
N SER A 132 -10.45 39.59 22.28
CA SER A 132 -10.52 38.25 22.89
C SER A 132 -9.12 37.82 23.35
N PRO A 133 -8.96 37.31 24.57
CA PRO A 133 -7.67 36.95 25.14
C PRO A 133 -7.09 35.70 24.45
N THR A 134 -5.81 35.83 24.08
CA THR A 134 -4.91 34.77 23.63
C THR A 134 -4.93 33.59 24.61
N GLY A 135 -5.60 32.51 24.21
CA GLY A 135 -5.51 31.21 24.87
C GLY A 135 -4.38 30.40 24.24
N SER A 136 -3.35 30.13 25.03
CA SER A 136 -2.31 29.13 24.77
C SER A 136 -2.94 27.74 24.71
N ILE A 137 -2.90 27.11 23.54
CA ILE A 137 -3.14 25.67 23.40
C ILE A 137 -1.97 24.92 24.04
N ASN A 138 -2.31 23.87 24.79
CA ASN A 138 -1.42 23.20 25.73
C ASN A 138 -0.45 22.28 24.98
N GLU A 139 0.84 22.41 25.27
CA GLU A 139 1.97 21.60 24.75
C GLU A 139 1.96 20.12 25.22
N GLU A 140 0.86 19.63 25.82
CA GLU A 140 0.82 18.32 26.49
C GLU A 140 0.38 17.17 25.56
N GLU A 141 -0.24 17.45 24.41
CA GLU A 141 -0.79 16.41 23.51
C GLU A 141 0.24 15.89 22.49
N GLU A 142 1.33 16.62 22.23
CA GLU A 142 2.38 16.16 21.30
C GLU A 142 3.27 15.04 21.87
N ASP A 143 3.40 14.96 23.21
CA ASP A 143 4.29 13.98 23.87
C ASP A 143 3.74 12.54 23.83
N GLU A 144 2.41 12.34 23.83
CA GLU A 144 1.81 10.99 23.76
C GLU A 144 1.99 10.34 22.38
N MET A 145 1.91 11.15 21.31
CA MET A 145 2.09 10.66 19.94
C MET A 145 3.54 10.20 19.69
N GLN A 146 4.51 10.89 20.28
CA GLN A 146 5.92 10.53 20.14
C GLN A 146 6.24 9.18 20.83
N ALA A 147 5.68 8.94 22.02
CA ALA A 147 5.88 7.67 22.73
C ALA A 147 5.29 6.47 21.97
N TRP A 148 4.14 6.65 21.31
CA TRP A 148 3.56 5.60 20.48
C TRP A 148 4.41 5.29 19.24
N TYR A 149 4.95 6.33 18.60
CA TYR A 149 5.80 6.17 17.43
C TYR A 149 7.09 5.40 17.75
N ASP A 150 7.72 5.70 18.89
CA ASP A 150 8.94 5.00 19.32
C ASP A 150 8.69 3.51 19.60
N ASP A 151 7.59 3.15 20.27
CA ASP A 151 7.21 1.75 20.53
C ASP A 151 6.89 0.98 19.23
N PHE A 152 6.18 1.64 18.30
CA PHE A 152 5.89 1.08 16.98
C PHE A 152 7.18 0.77 16.20
N MET A 153 8.14 1.69 16.19
CA MET A 153 9.41 1.50 15.49
C MET A 153 10.28 0.41 16.14
N GLU A 154 10.23 0.27 17.47
CA GLU A 154 10.90 -0.84 18.18
C GLU A 154 10.30 -2.20 17.79
N LEU A 155 8.97 -2.29 17.71
CA LEU A 155 8.26 -3.51 17.32
C LEU A 155 8.60 -3.92 15.88
N MET A 156 8.60 -2.97 14.95
CA MET A 156 8.97 -3.21 13.54
C MET A 156 10.40 -3.70 13.38
N SER A 157 11.35 -3.14 14.14
CA SER A 157 12.75 -3.58 14.16
C SER A 157 12.91 -5.03 14.65
N LYS A 158 12.19 -5.41 15.71
CA LYS A 158 12.17 -6.78 16.24
C LYS A 158 11.61 -7.77 15.21
N MET A 159 10.53 -7.39 14.51
CA MET A 159 9.93 -8.24 13.47
C MET A 159 10.89 -8.45 12.30
N LEU A 160 11.56 -7.40 11.81
CA LEU A 160 12.53 -7.50 10.72
C LEU A 160 13.69 -8.45 11.10
N THR A 161 14.17 -8.36 12.33
CA THR A 161 15.22 -9.24 12.86
C THR A 161 14.77 -10.71 12.90
N ALA A 162 13.51 -10.98 13.26
CA ALA A 162 12.95 -12.33 13.26
C ALA A 162 12.86 -12.90 11.84
N VAL A 163 12.40 -12.10 10.86
CA VAL A 163 12.32 -12.48 9.45
C VAL A 163 13.72 -12.82 8.89
N GLN A 164 14.74 -12.03 9.24
CA GLN A 164 16.12 -12.31 8.82
C GLN A 164 16.66 -13.61 9.42
N LYS A 165 16.31 -13.95 10.66
CA LYS A 165 16.68 -15.24 11.27
C LYS A 165 16.03 -16.41 10.55
N LEU A 166 14.75 -16.30 10.18
CA LEU A 166 14.05 -17.33 9.40
C LEU A 166 14.67 -17.52 8.01
N LYS A 167 15.08 -16.44 7.34
CA LYS A 167 15.74 -16.52 6.02
C LYS A 167 17.05 -17.29 6.05
N LYS A 168 17.83 -17.18 7.14
CA LYS A 168 19.08 -17.96 7.34
C LYS A 168 18.84 -19.46 7.54
N CYS A 169 17.67 -19.87 8.03
CA CYS A 169 17.33 -21.29 8.16
C CYS A 169 16.90 -21.93 6.83
N SER A 170 16.43 -21.13 5.86
CA SER A 170 15.99 -21.63 4.55
C SER A 170 17.12 -21.86 3.56
N THR A 171 18.32 -21.33 3.82
CA THR A 171 19.53 -21.60 3.04
C THR A 171 20.29 -22.78 3.62
N LEU A 172 19.66 -23.96 3.66
CA LEU A 172 20.41 -25.20 3.82
C LEU A 172 21.15 -25.48 2.51
N PRO A 173 22.44 -25.86 2.55
CA PRO A 173 23.19 -26.19 1.36
C PRO A 173 22.52 -27.37 0.65
N THR A 174 22.09 -27.14 -0.60
CA THR A 174 21.84 -28.21 -1.56
C THR A 174 23.15 -28.93 -1.80
N PHE A 175 23.32 -30.08 -1.15
CA PHE A 175 24.36 -31.07 -1.44
C PHE A 175 23.98 -31.89 -2.67
#